data_AF-A0A2V6AQ72-F1
#
_entry.id   AF-A0A2V6AQ72-F1
#
_cell.length_a   1.000
_cell.length_b   1.000
_cell.length_c   1.000
_cell.angle_alpha   90.00
_cell.angle_beta   90.00
_cell.angle_gamma   90.00
#
_symmetry.space_group_name_H-M   'P 1'
#
loop_
_entity.id
_entity.type
_entity.pdbx_description
1 polymer ?
#
loop_
_entity_poly.entity_id
_entity_poly.type
_entity_poly.pdbx_seq_one_letter_code
_entity_poly.pdbx_strand_id
1 'polypeptide(L)'
;MRRSGHKNAVQLDGKQTREAMNAELITLIEHRLREPLGPTLLVLQLLLRDESLSPQGVGLIRMLQRNIKEEVRAITELLILIRTFLEERSKETPEQKSDF
;
A
#
# COMPACT_ATOMS: atom_id res chain seq x y z
N MET A 1 9.35 29.40 -38.29
CA MET A 1 9.16 29.58 -36.83
C MET A 1 8.56 28.30 -36.25
N ARG A 2 9.33 27.54 -35.47
CA ARG A 2 8.92 26.28 -34.84
C ARG A 2 8.23 26.56 -33.49
N ARG A 3 6.93 26.28 -33.37
CA ARG A 3 6.21 26.19 -32.09
C ARG A 3 5.69 24.76 -31.91
N SER A 4 6.57 23.83 -31.53
CA SER A 4 6.19 22.43 -31.26
C SER A 4 6.93 21.85 -30.05
N GLY A 5 7.11 22.65 -28.99
CA GLY A 5 7.83 22.24 -27.78
C GLY A 5 7.04 22.33 -26.46
N HIS A 6 5.91 23.05 -26.42
CA HIS A 6 5.22 23.33 -25.15
C HIS A 6 4.19 22.26 -24.73
N LYS A 7 3.67 21.45 -25.65
CA LYS A 7 2.64 20.44 -25.31
C LYS A 7 3.22 19.21 -24.61
N ASN A 8 4.47 18.84 -24.93
CA ASN A 8 5.13 17.67 -24.35
C ASN A 8 5.68 17.94 -22.94
N ALA A 9 6.17 19.16 -22.67
CA ALA A 9 6.71 19.51 -21.35
C ALA A 9 5.64 19.48 -20.24
N VAL A 10 4.44 20.00 -20.53
CA VAL A 10 3.32 20.04 -19.56
C VAL A 10 2.74 18.64 -19.31
N GLN A 11 2.76 17.75 -20.31
CA GLN A 11 2.29 16.37 -20.13
C GLN A 11 3.28 15.50 -19.33
N LEU A 12 4.59 15.70 -19.51
CA LEU A 12 5.62 14.99 -18.74
C LEU A 12 5.58 15.40 -17.26
N ASP A 13 5.38 16.69 -16.99
CA ASP A 13 5.26 17.24 -15.63
C ASP A 13 4.03 16.70 -14.88
N GLY A 14 2.86 16.66 -15.55
CA GLY A 14 1.64 16.09 -14.98
C GLY A 14 1.70 14.58 -14.73
N LYS A 15 2.42 13.81 -15.58
CA LYS A 15 2.59 12.35 -15.41
C LYS A 15 3.53 12.04 -14.23
N GLN A 16 4.67 12.72 -14.13
CA GLN A 16 5.60 12.56 -13.01
C GLN A 16 4.96 12.94 -11.67
N THR A 17 4.15 13.99 -11.64
CA THR A 17 3.43 14.43 -10.43
C THR A 17 2.44 13.36 -9.96
N ARG A 18 1.76 12.67 -10.88
CA ARG A 18 0.78 11.62 -10.54
C ARG A 18 1.45 10.33 -10.05
N GLU A 19 2.58 9.95 -10.63
CA GLU A 19 3.37 8.79 -10.20
C GLU A 19 3.94 9.00 -8.80
N ALA A 20 4.48 10.20 -8.51
CA ALA A 20 4.95 10.57 -7.18
C ALA A 20 3.82 10.53 -6.13
N MET A 21 2.67 11.11 -6.45
CA MET A 21 1.50 11.11 -5.56
C MET A 21 0.99 9.70 -5.27
N ASN A 22 0.98 8.80 -6.27
CA ASN A 22 0.58 7.41 -6.06
C ASN A 22 1.56 6.65 -5.15
N ALA A 23 2.86 6.86 -5.34
CA ALA A 23 3.88 6.24 -4.48
C ALA A 23 3.80 6.74 -3.03
N GLU A 24 3.55 8.05 -2.85
CA GLU A 24 3.34 8.66 -1.53
C GLU A 24 2.08 8.11 -0.86
N LEU A 25 0.98 7.97 -1.60
CA LEU A 25 -0.26 7.37 -1.09
C LEU A 25 -0.05 5.92 -0.64
N ILE A 26 0.63 5.09 -1.44
CA ILE A 26 0.95 3.70 -1.08
C ILE A 26 1.77 3.67 0.21
N THR A 27 2.80 4.51 0.30
CA THR A 27 3.67 4.62 1.48
C THR A 27 2.87 5.05 2.72
N LEU A 28 1.95 6.00 2.57
CA LEU A 28 1.07 6.45 3.65
C LEU A 28 0.16 5.32 4.13
N ILE A 29 -0.42 4.54 3.22
CA ILE A 29 -1.28 3.41 3.59
C ILE A 29 -0.45 2.35 4.33
N GLU A 30 0.74 1.98 3.82
CA GLU A 30 1.64 1.04 4.51
C GLU A 30 1.98 1.49 5.93
N HIS A 31 2.32 2.78 6.10
CA HIS A 31 2.60 3.37 7.40
C HIS A 31 1.38 3.26 8.33
N ARG A 32 0.21 3.70 7.86
CA ARG A 32 -1.04 3.70 8.63
C ARG A 32 -1.53 2.31 9.01
N LEU A 33 -1.16 1.28 8.25
CA LEU A 33 -1.43 -0.11 8.63
C LEU A 33 -0.47 -0.57 9.72
N ARG A 34 0.83 -0.29 9.60
CA ARG A 34 1.81 -0.82 10.55
C ARG A 34 1.76 -0.13 11.92
N GLU A 35 1.54 1.18 11.94
CA GLU A 35 1.63 2.01 13.16
C GLU A 35 0.67 1.59 14.29
N PRO A 36 -0.65 1.44 14.05
CA PRO A 36 -1.60 1.11 15.12
C PRO A 36 -1.62 -0.39 15.45
N LEU A 37 -1.14 -1.24 14.53
CA LEU A 37 -1.29 -2.69 14.66
C LEU A 37 -0.21 -3.34 15.50
N GLY A 38 1.01 -2.78 15.54
CA GLY A 38 2.05 -3.21 16.46
C GLY A 38 1.61 -3.14 17.93
N PRO A 39 1.18 -1.96 18.43
CA PRO A 39 0.65 -1.81 19.79
C PRO A 39 -0.57 -2.69 20.06
N THR A 40 -1.50 -2.79 19.10
CA THR A 40 -2.70 -3.63 19.26
C THR A 40 -2.34 -5.10 19.45
N LEU A 41 -1.45 -5.64 18.61
CA LEU A 41 -1.01 -7.03 18.73
C LEU A 41 -0.26 -7.28 20.05
N LEU A 42 0.55 -6.31 20.50
CA LEU A 42 1.22 -6.38 21.80
C LEU A 42 0.21 -6.44 22.96
N VAL A 43 -0.82 -5.58 22.95
CA VAL A 43 -1.88 -5.60 23.98
C VAL A 43 -2.58 -6.97 23.99
N LEU A 44 -2.93 -7.52 22.82
CA LEU A 44 -3.54 -8.85 22.75
C LEU A 44 -2.59 -9.95 23.28
N GLN A 45 -1.28 -9.83 23.08
CA GLN A 45 -0.30 -10.76 23.66
C GLN A 45 -0.21 -10.64 25.17
N LEU A 46 -0.31 -9.42 25.71
CA LEU A 46 -0.32 -9.19 27.16
C LEU A 46 -1.59 -9.75 27.79
N LEU A 47 -2.75 -9.56 27.16
CA LEU A 47 -4.01 -10.14 27.63
C LEU A 47 -3.92 -11.67 27.71
N LEU A 48 -3.29 -12.34 26.74
CA LEU A 48 -3.10 -13.80 26.78
C LEU A 48 -2.24 -14.31 27.94
N ARG A 49 -1.53 -13.43 28.66
CA ARG A 49 -0.76 -13.78 29.86
C ARG A 49 -1.57 -13.65 31.14
N ASP A 50 -2.79 -13.10 31.07
CA ASP A 50 -3.68 -12.97 32.21
C ASP A 50 -4.29 -14.33 32.57
N GLU A 51 -3.93 -14.85 33.74
CA GLU A 51 -4.40 -16.14 34.27
C GLU A 51 -5.89 -16.15 34.62
N SER A 52 -6.53 -14.99 34.71
CA SER A 52 -7.97 -14.86 34.94
C SER A 52 -8.83 -15.11 33.70
N LEU A 53 -8.21 -15.17 32.51
CA LEU A 53 -8.95 -15.41 31.27
C LEU A 53 -9.57 -16.81 31.24
N SER A 54 -10.84 -16.86 30.84
CA SER A 54 -11.49 -18.12 30.52
C SER A 54 -10.89 -18.75 29.25
N PRO A 55 -10.98 -20.09 29.08
CA PRO A 55 -10.57 -20.75 27.85
C PRO A 55 -11.23 -20.18 26.59
N GLN A 56 -12.49 -19.75 26.71
CA GLN A 56 -13.21 -19.07 25.63
C GLN A 56 -12.61 -17.69 25.32
N GLY A 57 -12.28 -16.90 26.36
CA GLY A 57 -11.61 -15.60 26.21
C GLY A 57 -10.26 -15.73 25.51
N VAL A 58 -9.45 -16.72 25.89
CA VAL A 58 -8.19 -17.06 25.20
C VAL A 58 -8.43 -17.38 23.72
N GLY A 59 -9.46 -18.18 23.42
CA GLY A 59 -9.85 -18.52 22.05
C GLY A 59 -10.19 -17.29 21.20
N LEU A 60 -10.99 -16.37 21.75
CA LEU A 60 -11.38 -15.12 21.09
C LEU A 60 -10.17 -14.21 20.83
N ILE A 61 -9.27 -14.06 21.81
CA ILE A 61 -8.07 -13.22 21.63
C ILE A 61 -7.14 -13.81 20.56
N ARG A 62 -6.94 -15.14 20.55
CA ARG A 62 -6.14 -15.81 19.51
C ARG A 62 -6.77 -15.65 18.12
N MET A 63 -8.10 -15.75 18.04
CA MET A 63 -8.83 -15.52 16.79
C MET A 63 -8.63 -14.08 16.30
N LEU A 64 -8.75 -13.08 17.19
CA LEU A 64 -8.50 -11.68 16.85
C LEU A 64 -7.06 -11.47 16.36
N GLN A 65 -6.06 -12.00 17.06
CA GLN A 65 -4.66 -11.90 16.63
C GLN A 65 -4.42 -12.50 15.25
N ARG A 66 -5.00 -13.67 14.97
CA ARG A 66 -4.88 -14.31 13.65
C ARG A 66 -5.55 -13.45 12.57
N ASN A 67 -6.81 -13.05 12.79
CA ASN A 67 -7.56 -12.28 11.79
C ASN A 67 -6.88 -10.95 11.48
N ILE A 68 -6.40 -10.21 12.50
CA ILE A 68 -5.63 -8.97 12.29
C ILE A 68 -4.39 -9.22 11.43
N LYS A 69 -3.64 -10.30 11.69
CA LYS A 69 -2.44 -10.63 10.90
C LYS A 69 -2.78 -10.97 9.45
N GLU A 70 -3.84 -11.73 9.20
CA GLU A 70 -4.29 -12.07 7.85
C GLU A 70 -4.76 -10.83 7.08
N GLU A 71 -5.54 -9.94 7.71
CA GLU A 71 -5.99 -8.69 7.07
C GLU A 71 -4.79 -7.79 6.71
N VAL A 72 -3.81 -7.64 7.61
CA VAL A 72 -2.58 -6.89 7.31
C VAL A 72 -1.85 -7.47 6.11
N ARG A 73 -1.73 -8.79 6.06
CA ARG A 73 -1.09 -9.49 4.95
C ARG A 73 -1.84 -9.24 3.66
N ALA A 74 -3.16 -9.43 3.64
CA ALA A 74 -3.99 -9.22 2.46
C ALA A 74 -3.89 -7.78 1.94
N ILE A 75 -3.96 -6.78 2.81
CA ILE A 75 -3.82 -5.37 2.41
C ILE A 75 -2.42 -5.08 1.88
N THR A 76 -1.37 -5.64 2.51
CA THR A 76 0.01 -5.50 2.02
C THR A 76 0.17 -6.11 0.63
N GLU A 77 -0.38 -7.30 0.39
CA GLU A 77 -0.36 -7.96 -0.92
C GLU A 77 -1.11 -7.15 -1.97
N LEU A 78 -2.26 -6.55 -1.62
CA LEU A 78 -3.00 -5.65 -2.52
C LEU A 78 -2.21 -4.38 -2.85
N LEU A 79 -1.53 -3.78 -1.89
CA LEU A 79 -0.69 -2.59 -2.12
C LEU A 79 0.49 -2.90 -3.04
N ILE A 80 1.13 -4.07 -2.87
CA ILE A 80 2.17 -4.55 -3.77
C ILE A 80 1.62 -4.72 -5.19
N LEU A 81 0.45 -5.34 -5.35
CA LEU A 81 -0.18 -5.52 -6.66
C LEU A 81 -0.49 -4.18 -7.33
N ILE A 82 -1.06 -3.23 -6.58
CA ILE A 82 -1.34 -1.87 -7.07
C ILE A 82 -0.05 -1.19 -7.50
N ARG A 83 1.01 -1.28 -6.68
CA ARG A 83 2.33 -0.71 -7.02
C ARG A 83 2.85 -1.28 -8.33
N THR A 84 2.89 -2.60 -8.47
CA THR A 84 3.35 -3.27 -9.69
C THR A 84 2.53 -2.85 -10.91
N PHE A 85 1.20 -2.82 -10.78
CA PHE A 85 0.32 -2.37 -11.87
C PHE A 85 0.61 -0.94 -12.31
N LEU A 86 0.84 -0.02 -11.36
CA LEU A 86 1.17 1.37 -11.67
C LEU A 86 2.56 1.51 -12.31
N GLU A 87 3.54 0.71 -11.86
CA GLU A 87 4.89 0.65 -12.45
C GLU A 87 4.92 0.03 -13.85
N GLU A 88 4.03 -0.92 -14.15
CA GLU A 88 3.87 -1.48 -15.51
C GLU A 88 3.23 -0.45 -16.45
N ARG A 89 2.18 0.24 -15.99
CA ARG A 89 1.51 1.31 -16.76
C ARG A 89 2.42 2.50 -17.08
N SER A 90 3.36 2.84 -16.20
CA SER A 90 4.29 3.95 -16.45
C SER A 90 5.31 3.61 -17.56
N LYS A 91 5.70 2.32 -17.68
CA LYS A 91 6.64 1.80 -18.70
C LYS A 91 6.04 1.70 -20.11
N GLU A 92 4.73 1.54 -20.24
CA GLU A 92 4.04 1.41 -21.55
C GLU A 92 3.95 2.72 -22.37
N THR A 93 4.44 3.86 -21.87
CA THR A 93 4.50 5.14 -22.61
C THR A 93 5.85 5.83 -22.36
N PRO A 94 6.75 6.08 -23.35
CA PRO A 94 6.55 6.20 -24.81
C PRO A 94 7.70 5.64 -25.72
N GLU A 95 7.44 4.64 -26.57
CA GLU A 95 8.18 4.41 -27.85
C GLU A 95 7.27 3.71 -28.88
N GLN A 96 6.10 4.27 -29.19
CA GLN A 96 5.56 4.03 -30.54
C GLN A 96 6.16 5.09 -31.45
N LYS A 97 7.36 4.77 -31.95
CA LYS A 97 8.04 5.52 -32.99
C LYS A 97 7.11 5.63 -34.20
N SER A 98 6.92 6.89 -34.57
CA SER A 98 6.45 7.37 -35.86
C SER A 98 7.25 6.73 -37.00
N ASP A 99 6.67 5.71 -37.65
CA ASP A 99 7.04 5.33 -39.02
C ASP A 99 5.94 5.80 -39.96
N PHE A 100 6.05 7.06 -40.41
CA PHE A 100 5.52 7.57 -41.66
C PHE A 100 6.48 8.65 -42.19
#